data_AF-A0A327Q9R1-F1
#
_entry.id   AF-A0A327Q9R1-F1
#
_cell.length_a   1.000
_cell.length_b   1.000
_cell.length_c   1.000
_cell.angle_alpha   90.00
_cell.angle_beta   90.00
_cell.angle_gamma   90.00
#
_symmetry.space_group_name_H-M   'P 1'
#
loop_
_entity.id
_entity.type
_entity.pdbx_description
1 polymer ?
#
loop_
_entity_poly.entity_id
_entity_poly.type
_entity_poly.pdbx_seq_one_letter_code
_entity_poly.pdbx_strand_id
1 'polypeptide(L)'
;MEDIQALLDVTFAFVDDLLVKYGEFYPVAAAMKSDNTIVHVGTYDGNDNPSTDKVLEDLKEALREGEYKAAVILFDVKVDNPATQAKTDAVAVWVESKHLEEAYHFYYPYTLNDTRELEYGESWVVNKAKEVY
;
A
#
# COMPACT_ATOMS: atom_id res chain seq x y z
N MET A 1 -7.30 -6.39 -13.69
CA MET A 1 -6.59 -5.10 -13.64
C MET A 1 -7.50 -3.98 -13.18
N GLU A 2 -8.73 -3.86 -13.69
CA GLU A 2 -9.70 -2.83 -13.22
C GLU A 2 -9.94 -2.87 -11.71
N ASP A 3 -10.09 -4.06 -11.12
CA ASP A 3 -10.25 -4.23 -9.66
C ASP A 3 -9.11 -3.60 -8.85
N ILE A 4 -7.87 -3.81 -9.30
CA ILE A 4 -6.68 -3.30 -8.64
C ILE A 4 -6.62 -1.79 -8.82
N GLN A 5 -6.85 -1.27 -10.03
CA GLN A 5 -6.86 0.16 -10.27
C GLN A 5 -7.88 0.87 -9.36
N ALA A 6 -9.09 0.33 -9.23
CA ALA A 6 -10.11 0.91 -8.36
C ALA A 6 -9.70 0.93 -6.87
N LEU A 7 -9.00 -0.12 -6.40
CA LEU A 7 -8.43 -0.15 -5.05
C LEU A 7 -7.31 0.89 -4.88
N LEU A 8 -6.44 1.04 -5.88
CA LEU A 8 -5.37 2.03 -5.87
C LEU A 8 -5.94 3.44 -5.84
N ASP A 9 -6.89 3.78 -6.72
CA ASP A 9 -7.46 5.12 -6.81
C ASP A 9 -8.05 5.60 -5.47
N VAL A 10 -8.81 4.73 -4.79
CA VAL A 10 -9.41 5.05 -3.50
C VAL A 10 -8.37 5.16 -2.39
N THR A 11 -7.37 4.26 -2.39
CA THR A 11 -6.40 4.20 -1.29
C THR A 11 -5.31 5.27 -1.42
N PHE A 12 -4.87 5.60 -2.63
CA PHE A 12 -3.94 6.69 -2.88
C PHE A 12 -4.53 8.03 -2.48
N ALA A 13 -5.79 8.31 -2.80
CA ALA A 13 -6.44 9.56 -2.37
C ALA A 13 -6.38 9.75 -0.84
N PHE A 14 -6.43 8.66 -0.07
CA PHE A 14 -6.27 8.70 1.38
C PHE A 14 -4.81 8.86 1.81
N VAL A 15 -3.88 8.13 1.19
CA VAL A 15 -2.44 8.23 1.46
C VAL A 15 -1.89 9.62 1.14
N ASP A 16 -2.32 10.23 0.05
CA ASP A 16 -1.92 11.58 -0.35
C ASP A 16 -2.29 12.61 0.73
N ASP A 17 -3.50 12.53 1.29
CA ASP A 17 -3.94 13.40 2.40
C ASP A 17 -3.05 13.20 3.64
N LEU A 18 -2.74 11.94 3.99
CA LEU A 18 -1.88 11.63 5.12
C LEU A 18 -0.45 12.16 4.92
N LEU A 19 0.12 11.98 3.74
CA LEU A 19 1.47 12.49 3.40
C LEU A 19 1.52 14.02 3.43
N VAL A 20 0.56 14.69 2.80
CA VAL A 20 0.51 16.17 2.81
C VAL A 20 0.33 16.71 4.24
N LYS A 21 -0.49 16.04 5.05
CA LYS A 21 -0.83 16.50 6.40
C LYS A 21 0.24 16.18 7.44
N TYR A 22 0.81 14.99 7.40
CA TYR A 22 1.69 14.45 8.45
C TYR A 22 3.11 14.14 7.98
N GLY A 23 3.33 13.95 6.67
CA GLY A 23 4.64 13.63 6.09
C GLY A 23 4.98 12.14 6.04
N GLU A 24 4.28 11.34 6.84
CA GLU A 24 4.43 9.89 6.96
C GLU A 24 3.05 9.27 7.27
N PHE A 25 2.92 7.95 7.10
CA PHE A 25 1.69 7.24 7.42
C PHE A 25 1.95 5.78 7.80
N TYR A 26 1.09 5.24 8.66
CA TYR A 26 1.07 3.81 8.94
C TYR A 26 0.43 3.02 7.81
N PRO A 27 0.73 1.72 7.68
CA PRO A 27 0.14 0.88 6.64
C PRO A 27 -1.39 0.98 6.59
N VAL A 28 -1.92 1.12 5.39
CA VAL A 28 -3.36 1.21 5.10
C VAL A 28 -3.74 0.19 4.05
N ALA A 29 -4.81 -0.56 4.31
CA ALA A 29 -5.26 -1.61 3.42
C ALA A 29 -6.67 -1.36 2.87
N ALA A 30 -6.89 -1.81 1.66
CA ALA A 30 -8.20 -1.90 1.05
C ALA A 30 -8.36 -3.24 0.33
N ALA A 31 -9.58 -3.75 0.31
CA ALA A 31 -9.89 -5.01 -0.34
C ALA A 31 -11.21 -4.93 -1.12
N MET A 32 -11.31 -5.73 -2.17
CA MET A 32 -12.50 -5.82 -3.00
C MET A 32 -13.20 -7.16 -2.77
N LYS A 33 -14.49 -7.10 -2.46
CA LYS A 33 -15.37 -8.27 -2.30
C LYS A 33 -15.80 -8.84 -3.66
N SER A 34 -16.43 -10.01 -3.63
CA SER A 34 -16.97 -10.67 -4.83
C SER A 34 -18.09 -9.89 -5.52
N ASP A 35 -18.77 -8.99 -4.80
CA ASP A 35 -19.80 -8.08 -5.33
C ASP A 35 -19.25 -6.75 -5.86
N ASN A 36 -17.92 -6.63 -5.98
CA ASN A 36 -17.17 -5.44 -6.37
C ASN A 36 -17.23 -4.27 -5.36
N THR A 37 -17.73 -4.50 -4.14
CA THR A 37 -17.66 -3.50 -3.08
C THR A 37 -16.22 -3.38 -2.56
N ILE A 38 -15.71 -2.16 -2.47
CA ILE A 38 -14.43 -1.82 -1.84
C ILE A 38 -14.65 -1.59 -0.34
N VAL A 39 -13.78 -2.17 0.48
CA VAL A 39 -13.75 -1.94 1.93
C VAL A 39 -12.33 -1.58 2.37
N HIS A 40 -12.22 -0.68 3.34
CA HIS A 40 -10.96 -0.47 4.06
C HIS A 40 -10.82 -1.54 5.13
N VAL A 41 -9.61 -2.08 5.25
CA VAL A 41 -9.26 -3.07 6.25
C VAL A 41 -8.33 -2.40 7.24
N GLY A 42 -8.72 -2.42 8.52
CA GLY A 42 -7.94 -1.84 9.61
C GLY A 42 -7.72 -2.87 10.70
N THR A 43 -6.59 -2.76 11.38
CA THR A 43 -6.24 -3.59 12.53
C THR A 43 -5.96 -2.69 13.73
N TYR A 44 -6.26 -3.20 14.94
CA TYR A 44 -5.91 -2.54 16.19
C TYR A 44 -5.58 -3.62 17.21
N ASP A 45 -4.32 -3.64 17.65
CA ASP A 45 -3.78 -4.63 18.60
C ASP A 45 -3.80 -4.11 20.05
N GLY A 46 -4.37 -2.93 20.30
CA GLY A 46 -4.37 -2.27 21.61
C GLY A 46 -3.09 -1.49 21.92
N ASN A 47 -2.12 -1.46 20.98
CA ASN A 47 -0.96 -0.60 21.07
C ASN A 47 -1.22 0.70 20.30
N ASP A 48 -1.04 1.84 20.99
CA ASP A 48 -1.24 3.15 20.38
C ASP A 48 -0.06 3.57 19.47
N ASN A 49 1.05 2.83 19.48
CA ASN A 49 2.21 3.07 18.62
C ASN A 49 2.84 1.74 18.12
N PRO A 50 2.17 1.01 17.22
CA PRO A 50 2.69 -0.24 16.66
C PRO A 50 3.84 0.02 15.69
N SER A 51 4.72 -0.96 15.51
CA SER A 51 5.71 -0.91 14.42
C SER A 51 5.03 -1.13 13.07
N THR A 52 5.53 -0.49 12.01
CA THR A 52 5.03 -0.67 10.62
C THR A 52 4.97 -2.14 10.22
N ASP A 53 5.99 -2.93 10.56
CA ASP A 53 6.04 -4.36 10.24
C ASP A 53 4.91 -5.15 10.91
N LYS A 54 4.57 -4.80 12.16
CA LYS A 54 3.49 -5.45 12.90
C LYS A 54 2.13 -5.12 12.29
N VAL A 55 1.89 -3.85 11.98
CA VAL A 55 0.64 -3.44 11.29
C VAL A 55 0.51 -4.14 9.93
N LEU A 56 1.60 -4.23 9.17
CA LEU A 56 1.61 -4.91 7.88
C LEU A 56 1.28 -6.41 8.01
N GLU A 57 1.85 -7.09 9.00
CA GLU A 57 1.55 -8.50 9.29
C GLU A 57 0.08 -8.70 9.67
N ASP A 58 -0.44 -7.87 10.57
CA ASP A 58 -1.84 -7.94 11.02
C ASP A 58 -2.82 -7.68 9.87
N LEU A 59 -2.51 -6.73 8.99
CA LEU A 59 -3.34 -6.45 7.82
C LEU A 59 -3.33 -7.64 6.86
N LYS A 60 -2.18 -8.26 6.62
CA LYS A 60 -2.09 -9.47 5.78
C LYS A 60 -2.89 -10.63 6.39
N GLU A 61 -2.85 -10.82 7.71
CA GLU A 61 -3.67 -11.82 8.40
C GLU A 61 -5.17 -11.55 8.22
N ALA A 62 -5.62 -10.32 8.49
CA ALA A 62 -7.02 -9.92 8.31
C ALA A 62 -7.50 -10.09 6.85
N LEU A 63 -6.61 -9.87 5.88
CA LEU A 63 -6.92 -10.09 4.46
C LEU A 63 -7.01 -11.56 4.09
N ARG A 64 -6.24 -12.46 4.72
CA ARG A 64 -6.35 -13.92 4.54
C ARG A 64 -7.65 -14.47 5.08
N GLU A 65 -8.06 -13.99 6.25
CA GLU A 65 -9.31 -14.41 6.89
C GLU A 65 -10.55 -13.86 6.17
N GLY A 66 -10.39 -12.76 5.44
CA GLY A 66 -11.47 -12.13 4.69
C GLY A 66 -11.73 -12.76 3.33
N GLU A 67 -13.02 -12.81 2.95
CA GLU A 67 -13.45 -13.29 1.65
C GLU A 67 -13.37 -12.19 0.58
N TYR A 68 -12.14 -11.93 0.11
CA TYR A 68 -11.84 -10.92 -0.91
C TYR A 68 -11.37 -11.56 -2.22
N LYS A 69 -11.48 -10.82 -3.33
CA LYS A 69 -10.95 -11.22 -4.65
C LYS A 69 -9.68 -10.46 -5.04
N ALA A 70 -9.45 -9.30 -4.44
CA ALA A 70 -8.26 -8.48 -4.61
C ALA A 70 -8.03 -7.65 -3.34
N ALA A 71 -6.77 -7.36 -3.04
CA ALA A 71 -6.38 -6.55 -1.90
C ALA A 71 -5.12 -5.73 -2.22
N VAL A 72 -5.01 -4.58 -1.57
CA VAL A 72 -3.83 -3.73 -1.59
C VAL A 72 -3.47 -3.31 -0.16
N ILE A 73 -2.17 -3.18 0.10
CA ILE A 73 -1.66 -2.54 1.31
C ILE A 73 -0.65 -1.49 0.87
N LEU A 74 -0.87 -0.23 1.23
CA LEU A 74 0.04 0.87 1.00
C LEU A 74 0.76 1.19 2.30
N PHE A 75 2.07 1.41 2.25
CA PHE A 75 2.87 1.74 3.42
C PHE A 75 4.10 2.57 3.04
N ASP A 76 4.51 3.46 3.93
CA ASP A 76 5.68 4.32 3.74
C ASP A 76 6.98 3.54 3.96
N VAL A 77 7.95 3.72 3.06
CA VAL A 77 9.26 3.06 3.11
C VAL A 77 10.39 3.97 2.63
N LYS A 78 11.59 3.72 3.18
CA LYS A 78 12.83 4.28 2.66
C LYS A 78 13.63 3.21 1.92
N VAL A 79 13.73 3.32 0.60
CA VAL A 79 14.28 2.29 -0.30
C VAL A 79 15.36 2.85 -1.22
N ASP A 80 16.22 1.99 -1.77
CA ASP A 80 17.18 2.39 -2.79
C ASP A 80 16.46 2.44 -4.15
N ASN A 81 16.45 3.61 -4.78
CA ASN A 81 15.83 3.78 -6.09
C ASN A 81 16.68 3.07 -7.16
N PRO A 82 16.12 2.13 -7.94
CA PRO A 82 16.90 1.36 -8.91
C PRO A 82 17.45 2.19 -10.06
N ALA A 83 16.82 3.32 -10.40
CA ALA A 83 17.25 4.19 -11.48
C ALA A 83 18.39 5.15 -11.04
N THR A 84 18.33 5.68 -9.81
CA THR A 84 19.30 6.68 -9.33
C THR A 84 20.36 6.11 -8.38
N GLN A 85 20.14 4.90 -7.87
CA GLN A 85 20.95 4.25 -6.82
C GLN A 85 21.02 5.03 -5.50
N ALA A 86 20.13 6.00 -5.30
CA ALA A 86 20.04 6.79 -4.08
C ALA A 86 18.87 6.33 -3.20
N LYS A 87 19.01 6.50 -1.89
CA LYS A 87 17.92 6.34 -0.93
C LYS A 87 16.80 7.35 -1.23
N THR A 88 15.57 6.88 -1.32
CA THR A 88 14.37 7.70 -1.50
C THR A 88 13.26 7.23 -0.58
N ASP A 89 12.40 8.15 -0.14
CA ASP A 89 11.12 7.80 0.46
C ASP A 89 10.14 7.43 -0.67
N ALA A 90 9.27 6.47 -0.41
CA ALA A 90 8.35 5.92 -1.40
C ALA A 90 7.11 5.31 -0.73
N VAL A 91 5.97 5.44 -1.41
CA VAL A 91 4.80 4.63 -1.10
C VAL A 91 5.02 3.25 -1.71
N ALA A 92 5.23 2.24 -0.88
CA ALA A 92 5.19 0.85 -1.31
C ALA A 92 3.74 0.36 -1.34
N VAL A 93 3.39 -0.33 -2.41
CA VAL A 93 2.05 -0.88 -2.63
C VAL A 93 2.18 -2.38 -2.86
N TRP A 94 1.84 -3.15 -1.84
CA TRP A 94 1.65 -4.58 -1.98
C TRP A 94 0.28 -4.82 -2.60
N VAL A 95 0.23 -5.67 -3.63
CA VAL A 95 -0.99 -6.00 -4.38
C VAL A 95 -1.06 -7.51 -4.57
N GLU A 96 -2.20 -8.07 -4.19
CA GLU A 96 -2.55 -9.45 -4.54
C GLU A 96 -4.00 -9.60 -4.96
N SER A 97 -4.26 -10.56 -5.83
CA SER A 97 -5.60 -10.95 -6.24
C SER A 97 -5.67 -12.44 -6.56
N LYS A 98 -6.85 -13.03 -6.39
CA LYS A 98 -7.16 -14.40 -6.83
C LYS A 98 -6.95 -14.59 -8.33
N HIS A 99 -7.02 -13.52 -9.13
CA HIS A 99 -6.90 -13.57 -10.59
C HIS A 99 -5.48 -13.33 -11.13
N LEU A 100 -4.55 -12.90 -10.27
CA LEU A 100 -3.14 -12.75 -10.66
C LEU A 100 -2.39 -14.07 -10.46
N GLU A 101 -1.30 -14.30 -11.19
CA GLU A 101 -0.42 -15.44 -10.93
C GLU A 101 0.55 -15.15 -9.78
N GLU A 102 1.04 -13.90 -9.72
CA GLU A 102 2.02 -13.43 -8.73
C GLU A 102 1.45 -12.26 -7.91
N ALA A 103 2.12 -11.96 -6.80
CA ALA A 103 1.96 -10.72 -6.07
C ALA A 103 2.84 -9.63 -6.70
N TYR A 104 2.45 -8.36 -6.54
CA TYR A 104 3.24 -7.24 -7.01
C TYR A 104 3.52 -6.27 -5.86
N HIS A 105 4.73 -5.74 -5.85
CA HIS A 105 5.11 -4.58 -5.06
C HIS A 105 5.41 -3.43 -6.02
N PHE A 106 4.55 -2.43 -6.04
CA PHE A 106 4.85 -1.17 -6.70
C PHE A 106 5.50 -0.23 -5.71
N TYR A 107 6.42 0.60 -6.19
CA TYR A 107 7.05 1.64 -5.40
C TYR A 107 6.85 2.95 -6.13
N TYR A 108 6.26 3.92 -5.44
CA TYR A 108 6.01 5.26 -5.93
C TYR A 108 6.85 6.22 -5.10
N PRO A 109 8.08 6.56 -5.56
CA PRO A 109 8.91 7.55 -4.89
C PRO A 109 8.15 8.85 -4.75
N TYR A 110 8.31 9.52 -3.63
CA TYR A 110 7.70 10.82 -3.45
C TYR A 110 8.65 11.81 -2.78
N THR A 111 8.37 13.08 -3.00
CA THR A 111 8.97 14.19 -2.26
C THR A 111 7.87 15.14 -1.80
N LEU A 112 8.04 15.70 -0.61
CA LEU A 112 7.23 16.82 -0.13
C LEU A 112 8.11 18.07 -0.18
N ASN A 113 7.70 19.06 -0.96
CA ASN A 113 8.41 20.33 -1.03
C ASN A 113 8.13 21.20 0.21
N ASP A 114 8.78 22.37 0.31
CA ASP A 114 8.64 23.27 1.47
C ASP A 114 7.19 23.76 1.70
N THR A 115 6.36 23.73 0.65
CA THR A 115 4.93 24.07 0.70
C THR A 115 4.01 22.88 0.95
N ARG A 116 4.58 21.69 1.25
CA ARG A 116 3.88 20.41 1.42
C ARG A 116 3.10 19.96 0.18
N GLU A 117 3.57 20.36 -1.00
CA GLU A 117 3.06 19.78 -2.24
C GLU A 117 3.75 18.43 -2.46
N LEU A 118 2.95 17.42 -2.74
CA LEU A 118 3.38 16.05 -2.96
C LEU A 118 3.69 15.86 -4.44
N GLU A 119 4.92 15.45 -4.73
CA GLU A 119 5.36 15.10 -6.08
C GLU A 119 5.81 13.64 -6.12
N TYR A 120 5.25 12.88 -7.05
CA TYR A 120 5.65 11.50 -7.31
C TYR A 120 6.72 11.42 -8.41
N GLY A 121 7.73 10.60 -8.17
CA GLY A 121 8.76 10.27 -9.15
C GLY A 121 8.39 9.10 -10.05
N GLU A 122 9.36 8.63 -10.84
CA GLU A 122 9.21 7.44 -11.69
C GLU A 122 9.06 6.19 -10.82
N SER A 123 7.90 5.53 -10.95
CA SER A 123 7.58 4.31 -10.21
C SER A 123 8.25 3.07 -10.79
N TRP A 124 8.48 2.06 -9.97
CA TRP A 124 8.88 0.73 -10.43
C TRP A 124 8.06 -0.37 -9.76
N VAL A 125 8.13 -1.59 -10.34
CA VAL A 125 7.43 -2.77 -9.85
C VAL A 125 8.40 -3.91 -9.62
N VAL A 126 8.12 -4.71 -8.59
CA VAL A 126 8.81 -5.96 -8.27
C VAL A 126 7.78 -7.06 -8.10
N ASN A 127 7.97 -8.17 -8.80
CA ASN A 127 7.11 -9.35 -8.63
C ASN A 127 7.51 -10.10 -7.36
N LYS A 128 6.52 -10.67 -6.67
CA LYS A 128 6.66 -11.42 -5.43
C LYS A 128 5.81 -12.69 -5.48
N ALA A 129 6.20 -13.69 -4.69
CA ALA A 129 5.31 -14.81 -4.43
C ALA A 129 4.10 -14.32 -3.62
N LYS A 130 2.94 -14.94 -3.85
CA LYS A 130 1.74 -14.62 -3.08
C LYS A 130 1.88 -15.05 -1.62
N GLU A 131 1.31 -14.25 -0.75
CA GLU A 131 1.29 -14.44 0.69
C GLU A 131 -0.13 -14.55 1.24
N VAL A 132 -1.15 -14.01 0.55
CA VAL A 132 -2.54 -13.97 1.02
C VAL A 132 -3.45 -14.93 0.26
N TYR A 133 -3.25 -15.11 -1.05
CA TYR A 133 -4.04 -16.03 -1.88
C TYR A 133 -3.25 -17.23 -2.41
#